data_AF-A0A536A979-F1
#
_entry.id   AF-A0A536A979-F1
#
_cell.length_a   1.000
_cell.length_b   1.000
_cell.length_c   1.000
_cell.angle_alpha   90.00
_cell.angle_beta   90.00
_cell.angle_gamma   90.00
#
_symmetry.space_group_name_H-M   'P 1'
#
loop_
_entity.id
_entity.type
_entity.pdbx_description
1 polymer ?
#
loop_
_entity_poly.entity_id
_entity_poly.type
_entity_poly.pdbx_seq_one_letter_code
_entity_poly.pdbx_strand_id
1 'polypeptide(L)'
;MSDDLRLRAIGAPGDSDPVVSIEPAEAEMHDVHRSDLDALKDGATMLTQAGNRVAALAVMWSAVAIAPTDLGAHRRLAAMLANAGDIDGAANEYARYIEFMIPIGDVGRATMELAYGAKVLGDHPAMHEAAEKIVTAVRALAPGDLAAAAPTLPMPRLLPKAPFRFCIHDDGDRHWMQLEGGTADLVPTAVRLLDRNDEVVEMRKFIPLAAGQKGHAKIVEGEPNGVAWVVLGVSDEVVAALDGGKPSPYRVEAKVGEEWISTVLVDTGCRIGRRPSRVAVS
;
A
#
# COMPACT_ATOMS: atom_id res chain seq x y z
N MET A 1 -70.98 -78.68 -3.11
CA MET A 1 -70.03 -79.54 -3.82
C MET A 1 -68.77 -78.70 -3.92
N SER A 2 -67.97 -78.70 -2.85
CA SER A 2 -66.79 -79.57 -2.65
C SER A 2 -65.57 -78.88 -3.28
N ASP A 3 -64.67 -78.30 -2.47
CA ASP A 3 -63.43 -78.92 -1.93
C ASP A 3 -62.33 -78.96 -3.04
N ASP A 4 -61.02 -78.72 -2.89
CA ASP A 4 -60.05 -78.53 -1.78
C ASP A 4 -58.79 -77.81 -2.39
N LEU A 5 -57.80 -77.18 -1.70
CA LEU A 5 -57.56 -76.84 -0.29
C LEU A 5 -56.49 -75.72 -0.10
N ARG A 6 -56.41 -75.21 1.14
CA ARG A 6 -55.25 -74.65 1.90
C ARG A 6 -53.93 -74.23 1.19
N LEU A 7 -53.58 -72.96 1.38
CA LEU A 7 -52.42 -72.45 2.14
C LEU A 7 -50.98 -72.98 1.87
N ARG A 8 -50.07 -71.99 1.72
CA ARG A 8 -48.59 -71.98 1.96
C ARG A 8 -47.62 -72.19 0.78
N ALA A 9 -47.15 -71.04 0.28
CA ALA A 9 -45.77 -70.53 0.45
C ALA A 9 -44.62 -71.00 -0.47
N ILE A 10 -43.60 -70.12 -0.49
CA ILE A 10 -42.21 -70.29 -0.96
C ILE A 10 -41.99 -70.24 -2.50
N GLY A 11 -41.07 -69.36 -2.94
CA GLY A 11 -40.34 -69.52 -4.20
C GLY A 11 -40.40 -68.34 -5.19
N ALA A 12 -39.26 -67.70 -5.44
CA ALA A 12 -38.98 -66.88 -6.63
C ALA A 12 -38.68 -67.82 -7.86
N PRO A 13 -38.41 -67.34 -9.10
CA PRO A 13 -38.21 -65.95 -9.57
C PRO A 13 -38.96 -65.61 -10.89
N GLY A 14 -38.74 -64.39 -11.43
CA GLY A 14 -38.90 -64.14 -12.89
C GLY A 14 -39.74 -62.93 -13.31
N ASP A 15 -39.05 -61.79 -13.50
CA ASP A 15 -39.10 -60.95 -14.71
C ASP A 15 -40.44 -60.30 -15.17
N SER A 16 -40.61 -59.00 -14.83
CA SER A 16 -41.24 -58.01 -15.72
C SER A 16 -40.92 -56.57 -15.28
N ASP A 17 -40.13 -55.85 -16.09
CA ASP A 17 -39.92 -54.39 -16.04
C ASP A 17 -41.23 -53.58 -16.26
N PRO A 18 -41.24 -52.25 -16.07
CA PRO A 18 -40.51 -51.47 -15.07
C PRO A 18 -41.42 -50.43 -14.35
N VAL A 19 -41.10 -50.04 -13.11
CA VAL A 19 -41.64 -48.78 -12.56
C VAL A 19 -40.53 -47.98 -11.91
N VAL A 20 -40.35 -46.77 -12.44
CA VAL A 20 -39.39 -45.77 -11.99
C VAL A 20 -39.56 -45.49 -10.50
N SER A 21 -38.56 -45.86 -9.70
CA SER A 21 -38.28 -45.26 -8.41
C SER A 21 -36.83 -44.81 -8.44
N ILE A 22 -36.65 -43.53 -8.75
CA ILE A 22 -35.37 -42.86 -8.58
C ILE A 22 -35.22 -42.66 -7.08
N GLU A 23 -34.66 -43.67 -6.41
CA GLU A 23 -33.90 -43.45 -5.18
C GLU A 23 -32.94 -42.30 -5.50
N PRO A 24 -32.95 -41.18 -4.76
CA PRO A 24 -31.94 -40.16 -4.94
C PRO A 24 -30.62 -40.82 -4.56
N ALA A 25 -29.78 -41.11 -5.56
CA ALA A 25 -28.38 -41.37 -5.30
C ALA A 25 -27.89 -40.20 -4.45
N GLU A 26 -27.40 -40.51 -3.26
CA GLU A 26 -26.72 -39.57 -2.38
C GLU A 26 -25.40 -39.19 -3.06
N ALA A 27 -25.53 -38.35 -4.10
CA ALA A 27 -24.44 -37.59 -4.68
C ALA A 27 -23.98 -36.67 -3.57
N GLU A 28 -23.00 -37.16 -2.81
CA GLU A 28 -22.45 -36.49 -1.64
C GLU A 28 -22.26 -35.02 -1.96
N MET A 29 -22.89 -34.20 -1.13
CA MET A 29 -22.83 -32.75 -1.16
C MET A 29 -21.44 -32.30 -0.71
N HIS A 30 -20.43 -32.66 -1.50
CA HIS A 30 -19.13 -32.03 -1.52
C HIS A 30 -19.29 -30.69 -2.25
N ASP A 31 -19.99 -29.78 -1.58
CA ASP A 31 -19.71 -28.35 -1.73
C ASP A 31 -18.29 -28.13 -1.18
N VAL A 32 -17.31 -28.49 -2.02
CA VAL A 32 -15.91 -28.24 -1.77
C VAL A 32 -15.79 -26.73 -1.73
N HIS A 33 -15.67 -26.17 -0.53
CA HIS A 33 -15.30 -24.77 -0.31
C HIS A 33 -13.93 -24.51 -0.97
N ARG A 34 -13.99 -24.24 -2.27
CA ARG A 34 -12.87 -23.82 -3.09
C ARG A 34 -12.39 -22.49 -2.51
N SER A 35 -11.11 -22.42 -2.16
CA SER A 35 -10.49 -21.17 -1.76
C SER A 35 -10.73 -20.11 -2.84
N ASP A 36 -11.07 -18.87 -2.46
CA ASP A 36 -11.21 -17.75 -3.41
C ASP A 36 -9.96 -17.63 -4.31
N LEU A 37 -8.79 -17.95 -3.76
CA LEU A 37 -7.53 -17.99 -4.50
C LEU A 37 -7.54 -19.02 -5.64
N ASP A 38 -8.07 -20.22 -5.40
CA ASP A 38 -8.17 -21.26 -6.42
C ASP A 38 -9.26 -20.90 -7.45
N ALA A 39 -10.33 -20.22 -7.04
CA ALA A 39 -11.34 -19.68 -7.95
C ALA A 39 -10.76 -18.62 -8.90
N LEU A 40 -9.91 -17.72 -8.40
CA LEU A 40 -9.19 -16.74 -9.21
C LEU A 40 -8.17 -17.42 -10.14
N LYS A 41 -7.39 -18.38 -9.64
CA LYS A 41 -6.41 -19.16 -10.42
C LYS A 41 -7.08 -19.94 -11.58
N ASP A 42 -8.22 -20.57 -11.33
CA ASP A 42 -9.01 -21.29 -12.34
C ASP A 42 -9.65 -20.30 -13.33
N GLY A 43 -10.26 -19.23 -12.85
CA GLY A 43 -10.89 -18.19 -13.68
C GLY A 43 -9.92 -17.52 -14.66
N ALA A 44 -8.71 -17.17 -14.20
CA ALA A 44 -7.66 -16.64 -15.07
C ALA A 44 -7.20 -17.65 -16.14
N THR A 45 -7.20 -18.94 -15.80
CA THR A 45 -6.88 -20.03 -16.75
C THR A 45 -7.95 -20.12 -17.83
N MET A 46 -9.23 -20.11 -17.46
CA MET A 46 -10.37 -20.12 -18.38
C MET A 46 -10.37 -18.88 -19.29
N LEU A 47 -10.12 -17.69 -18.74
CA LEU A 47 -10.04 -16.45 -19.51
C LEU A 47 -8.87 -16.46 -20.52
N THR A 48 -7.72 -17.05 -20.14
CA THR A 48 -6.59 -17.23 -21.05
C THR A 48 -6.92 -18.19 -22.18
N GLN A 49 -7.59 -19.32 -21.89
CA GLN A 49 -8.07 -20.27 -22.90
C GLN A 49 -9.10 -19.66 -23.85
N ALA A 50 -9.97 -18.77 -23.35
CA ALA A 50 -10.90 -17.98 -24.16
C ALA A 50 -10.24 -16.81 -24.92
N GLY A 51 -8.92 -16.65 -24.85
CA GLY A 51 -8.17 -15.57 -25.50
C GLY A 51 -8.27 -14.20 -24.82
N ASN A 52 -9.03 -14.06 -23.73
CA ASN A 52 -9.20 -12.82 -22.99
C ASN A 52 -8.05 -12.58 -22.00
N ARG A 53 -6.86 -12.33 -22.54
CA ARG A 53 -5.61 -12.16 -21.78
C ARG A 53 -5.65 -11.00 -20.79
N VAL A 54 -6.33 -9.90 -21.12
CA VAL A 54 -6.44 -8.71 -20.26
C VAL A 54 -7.27 -9.01 -19.00
N ALA A 55 -8.43 -9.65 -19.15
CA ALA A 55 -9.23 -10.06 -18.00
C ALA A 55 -8.51 -11.15 -17.16
N ALA A 56 -7.77 -12.06 -17.81
CA ALA A 56 -6.98 -13.06 -17.11
C ALA A 56 -5.90 -12.42 -16.21
N LEU A 57 -5.16 -11.42 -16.71
CA LEU A 57 -4.19 -10.65 -15.92
C LEU A 57 -4.86 -9.93 -14.74
N ALA A 58 -6.02 -9.29 -14.97
CA ALA A 58 -6.77 -8.63 -13.91
C ALA A 58 -7.17 -9.58 -12.77
N VAL A 59 -7.66 -10.78 -13.12
CA VAL A 59 -8.00 -11.82 -12.13
C VAL A 59 -6.77 -12.34 -11.39
N MET A 60 -5.62 -12.46 -12.07
CA MET A 60 -4.39 -12.92 -11.43
C MET A 60 -3.75 -11.85 -10.51
N TRP A 61 -3.89 -10.56 -10.82
CA TRP A 61 -3.55 -9.48 -9.87
C TRP A 61 -4.39 -9.54 -8.59
N SER A 62 -5.69 -9.88 -8.69
CA SER A 62 -6.52 -10.14 -7.51
C SER A 62 -6.02 -11.35 -6.71
N ALA A 63 -5.55 -12.41 -7.38
CA ALA A 63 -5.05 -13.62 -6.72
C ALA A 63 -3.82 -13.33 -5.83
N VAL A 64 -2.82 -12.61 -6.35
CA VAL A 64 -1.65 -12.19 -5.55
C VAL A 64 -1.98 -11.13 -4.50
N ALA A 65 -3.06 -10.36 -4.68
CA ALA A 65 -3.52 -9.39 -3.68
C ALA A 65 -4.16 -10.07 -2.45
N ILE A 66 -4.97 -11.12 -2.64
CA ILE A 66 -5.60 -11.84 -1.52
C ILE A 66 -4.67 -12.89 -0.88
N ALA A 67 -3.67 -13.38 -1.62
CA ALA A 67 -2.71 -14.38 -1.15
C ALA A 67 -1.27 -13.97 -1.51
N PRO A 68 -0.71 -12.92 -0.87
CA PRO A 68 0.61 -12.37 -1.21
C PRO A 68 1.77 -13.36 -1.05
N THR A 69 1.58 -14.46 -0.32
CA THR A 69 2.59 -15.50 -0.07
C THR A 69 2.38 -16.77 -0.90
N ASP A 70 1.37 -16.82 -1.79
CA ASP A 70 1.13 -17.96 -2.67
C ASP A 70 2.04 -17.91 -3.90
N LEU A 71 3.08 -18.75 -3.88
CA LEU A 71 4.05 -18.84 -4.98
C LEU A 71 3.40 -19.21 -6.33
N GLY A 72 2.30 -19.97 -6.31
CA GLY A 72 1.61 -20.40 -7.52
C GLY A 72 0.97 -19.24 -8.28
N ALA A 73 0.36 -18.29 -7.58
CA ALA A 73 -0.24 -17.08 -8.13
C ALA A 73 0.84 -16.15 -8.71
N HIS A 74 1.89 -15.86 -7.94
CA HIS A 74 3.03 -15.04 -8.37
C HIS A 74 3.68 -15.57 -9.65
N ARG A 75 4.01 -16.87 -9.70
CA ARG A 75 4.60 -17.50 -10.91
C ARG A 75 3.65 -17.50 -12.11
N ARG A 76 2.35 -17.69 -11.90
CA ARG A 76 1.34 -17.61 -12.99
C ARG A 76 1.24 -16.18 -13.52
N LEU A 77 1.22 -15.18 -12.64
CA LEU A 77 1.20 -13.76 -13.03
C LEU A 77 2.45 -13.38 -13.83
N ALA A 78 3.64 -13.68 -13.31
CA ALA A 78 4.90 -13.42 -14.00
C ALA A 78 4.97 -14.09 -15.38
N ALA A 79 4.51 -15.34 -15.50
CA ALA A 79 4.41 -16.03 -16.79
C ALA A 79 3.40 -15.35 -17.75
N MET A 80 2.27 -14.86 -17.24
CA MET A 80 1.27 -14.15 -18.07
C MET A 80 1.77 -12.79 -18.55
N LEU A 81 2.50 -12.04 -17.72
CA LEU A 81 3.16 -10.78 -18.07
C LEU A 81 4.23 -11.02 -19.14
N ALA A 82 5.12 -12.00 -18.94
CA ALA A 82 6.13 -12.37 -19.94
C ALA A 82 5.51 -12.81 -21.28
N ASN A 83 4.42 -13.59 -21.25
CA ASN A 83 3.67 -13.98 -22.45
C ASN A 83 2.91 -12.82 -23.14
N ALA A 84 2.73 -11.69 -22.44
CA ALA A 84 2.23 -10.43 -23.01
C ALA A 84 3.36 -9.52 -23.54
N GLY A 85 4.64 -9.90 -23.34
CA GLY A 85 5.82 -9.11 -23.69
C GLY A 85 6.31 -8.18 -22.57
N ASP A 86 5.64 -8.18 -21.41
CA ASP A 86 6.01 -7.37 -20.24
C ASP A 86 7.03 -8.12 -19.36
N ILE A 87 8.30 -8.07 -19.79
CA ILE A 87 9.42 -8.72 -19.10
C ILE A 87 9.76 -7.99 -17.80
N ASP A 88 9.71 -6.65 -17.79
CA ASP A 88 9.91 -5.82 -16.60
C ASP A 88 8.86 -6.15 -15.52
N GLY A 89 7.57 -6.18 -15.89
CA GLY A 89 6.47 -6.56 -15.00
C GLY A 89 6.62 -7.99 -14.48
N ALA A 90 7.01 -8.95 -15.32
CA ALA A 90 7.29 -10.32 -14.89
C ALA A 90 8.42 -10.40 -13.85
N ALA A 91 9.51 -9.65 -14.06
CA ALA A 91 10.63 -9.58 -13.11
C ALA A 91 10.22 -8.94 -11.78
N ASN A 92 9.44 -7.86 -11.85
CA ASN A 92 8.95 -7.17 -10.67
C ASN A 92 8.02 -8.05 -9.83
N GLU A 93 7.19 -8.92 -10.43
CA GLU A 93 6.34 -9.83 -9.65
C GLU A 93 7.16 -10.94 -8.96
N TYR A 94 8.22 -11.49 -9.60
CA TYR A 94 9.16 -12.39 -8.91
C TYR A 94 9.85 -11.70 -7.73
N ALA A 95 10.30 -10.45 -7.90
CA ALA A 95 10.90 -9.66 -6.82
C ALA A 95 9.90 -9.37 -5.69
N ARG A 96 8.63 -9.12 -6.02
CA ARG A 96 7.55 -8.88 -5.07
C ARG A 96 7.24 -10.11 -4.20
N TYR A 97 7.25 -11.31 -4.77
CA TYR A 97 7.17 -12.54 -3.96
C TYR A 97 8.32 -12.62 -2.95
N ILE A 98 9.55 -12.35 -3.40
CA ILE A 98 10.74 -12.34 -2.54
C ILE A 98 10.59 -11.34 -1.39
N GLU A 99 10.10 -10.13 -1.68
CA GLU A 99 9.81 -9.10 -0.67
C GLU A 99 8.80 -9.54 0.38
N PHE A 100 7.77 -10.32 0.03
CA PHE A 100 6.83 -10.88 1.01
C PHE A 100 7.45 -11.98 1.88
N MET A 101 8.38 -12.78 1.34
CA MET A 101 8.98 -13.90 2.10
C MET A 101 10.05 -13.45 3.10
N ILE A 102 10.75 -12.33 2.85
CA ILE A 102 11.79 -11.78 3.75
C ILE A 102 11.27 -11.47 5.17
N PRO A 103 10.22 -10.64 5.39
CA PRO A 103 9.72 -10.32 6.73
C PRO A 103 9.06 -11.51 7.45
N ILE A 104 8.67 -12.55 6.71
CA ILE A 104 8.19 -13.82 7.26
C ILE A 104 9.36 -14.68 7.79
N GLY A 105 10.61 -14.36 7.41
CA GLY A 105 11.80 -15.10 7.79
C GLY A 105 12.09 -16.34 6.93
N ASP A 106 11.25 -16.64 5.93
CA ASP A 106 11.47 -17.77 5.01
C ASP A 106 12.39 -17.34 3.84
N VAL A 107 13.63 -17.05 4.23
CA VAL A 107 14.71 -16.68 3.31
C VAL A 107 15.08 -17.85 2.37
N GLY A 108 14.72 -19.08 2.75
CA GLY A 108 14.83 -20.27 1.88
C GLY A 108 13.97 -20.13 0.63
N ARG A 109 12.65 -19.89 0.79
CA ARG A 109 11.76 -19.65 -0.36
C ARG A 109 12.14 -18.41 -1.16
N ALA A 110 12.55 -17.33 -0.50
CA ALA A 110 13.04 -16.13 -1.17
C ALA A 110 14.23 -16.45 -2.10
N THR A 111 15.23 -17.18 -1.59
CA THR A 111 16.42 -17.58 -2.38
C THR A 111 16.07 -18.54 -3.51
N MET A 112 15.15 -19.48 -3.28
CA MET A 112 14.65 -20.39 -4.32
C MET A 112 13.94 -19.63 -5.45
N GLU A 113 13.16 -18.60 -5.13
CA GLU A 113 12.47 -17.82 -6.17
C GLU A 113 13.41 -16.87 -6.91
N LEU A 114 14.40 -16.28 -6.24
CA LEU A 114 15.47 -15.53 -6.90
C LEU A 114 16.16 -16.41 -7.96
N ALA A 115 16.58 -17.62 -7.58
CA ALA A 115 17.26 -18.54 -8.48
C ALA A 115 16.35 -18.99 -9.65
N TYR A 116 15.03 -19.09 -9.42
CA TYR A 116 14.06 -19.39 -10.47
C TYR A 116 13.87 -18.20 -11.43
N GLY A 117 13.59 -17.00 -10.91
CA GLY A 117 13.38 -15.77 -11.69
C GLY A 117 14.61 -15.40 -12.52
N ALA A 118 15.80 -15.42 -11.93
CA ALA A 118 17.06 -15.18 -12.64
C ALA A 118 17.34 -16.23 -13.73
N LYS A 119 16.93 -17.50 -13.55
CA LYS A 119 17.02 -18.52 -14.61
C LYS A 119 16.04 -18.27 -15.76
N VAL A 120 14.84 -17.75 -15.46
CA VAL A 120 13.79 -17.49 -16.47
C VAL A 120 14.05 -16.20 -17.26
N LEU A 121 14.55 -15.15 -16.58
CA LEU A 121 14.66 -13.80 -17.14
C LEU A 121 16.10 -13.34 -17.39
N GLY A 122 17.10 -14.08 -16.90
CA GLY A 122 18.51 -13.71 -17.01
C GLY A 122 18.88 -12.55 -16.09
N ASP A 123 19.71 -11.64 -16.61
CA ASP A 123 20.44 -10.60 -15.88
C ASP A 123 19.58 -9.36 -15.53
N HIS A 124 18.34 -9.58 -15.06
CA HIS A 124 17.37 -8.52 -14.86
C HIS A 124 17.68 -7.64 -13.63
N PRO A 125 17.58 -6.30 -13.69
CA PRO A 125 17.86 -5.43 -12.53
C PRO A 125 17.04 -5.76 -11.27
N ALA A 126 15.74 -6.06 -11.43
CA ALA A 126 14.87 -6.47 -10.31
C ALA A 126 15.35 -7.74 -9.59
N MET A 127 16.03 -8.67 -10.29
CA MET A 127 16.61 -9.87 -9.65
C MET A 127 17.85 -9.52 -8.82
N HIS A 128 18.67 -8.57 -9.28
CA HIS A 128 19.80 -8.06 -8.50
C HIS A 128 19.33 -7.36 -7.22
N GLU A 129 18.31 -6.50 -7.32
CA GLU A 129 17.75 -5.81 -6.15
C GLU A 129 17.15 -6.81 -5.14
N ALA A 130 16.43 -7.82 -5.62
CA ALA A 130 15.92 -8.91 -4.79
C ALA A 130 17.04 -9.73 -4.12
N ALA A 131 18.18 -9.94 -4.82
CA ALA A 131 19.36 -10.60 -4.25
C ALA A 131 19.98 -9.79 -3.11
N GLU A 132 20.16 -8.48 -3.26
CA GLU A 132 20.70 -7.61 -2.20
C GLU A 132 19.79 -7.58 -0.95
N LYS A 133 18.46 -7.59 -1.16
CA LYS A 133 17.48 -7.71 -0.07
C LYS A 133 17.62 -9.05 0.67
N ILE A 134 17.80 -10.16 -0.06
CA ILE A 134 18.06 -11.49 0.53
C ILE A 134 19.40 -11.51 1.29
N VAL A 135 20.49 -11.00 0.71
CA VAL A 135 21.82 -10.95 1.36
C VAL A 135 21.76 -10.15 2.67
N THR A 136 21.03 -9.04 2.67
CA THR A 136 20.78 -8.22 3.86
C THR A 136 20.01 -9.01 4.93
N ALA A 137 18.95 -9.73 4.54
CA ALA A 137 18.17 -10.58 5.45
C ALA A 137 19.01 -11.73 6.04
N VAL A 138 19.80 -12.45 5.22
CA VAL A 138 20.69 -13.52 5.70
C VAL A 138 21.72 -12.99 6.70
N ARG A 139 22.30 -11.82 6.45
CA ARG A 139 23.28 -11.19 7.35
C ARG A 139 22.68 -10.90 8.74
N ALA A 140 21.39 -10.56 8.82
CA ALA A 140 20.70 -10.32 10.08
C ALA A 140 20.38 -11.61 10.87
N LEU A 141 20.38 -12.78 10.22
CA LEU A 141 20.15 -14.08 10.87
C LEU A 141 21.42 -14.71 11.46
N ALA A 142 22.60 -14.33 10.96
CA ALA A 142 23.86 -14.81 11.50
C ALA A 142 24.17 -14.10 12.83
N PRO A 143 24.47 -14.84 13.92
CA PRO A 143 25.09 -14.23 15.10
C PRO A 143 26.52 -13.82 14.74
N GLY A 144 26.68 -12.58 14.27
CA GLY A 144 28.00 -12.01 14.04
C GLY A 144 28.76 -11.89 15.35
N ASP A 145 30.07 -12.15 15.31
CA ASP A 145 30.97 -11.81 16.40
C ASP A 145 30.71 -10.37 16.86
N LEU A 146 30.53 -10.18 18.18
CA LEU A 146 30.30 -8.88 18.83
C LEU A 146 31.52 -7.91 18.74
N ALA A 147 32.44 -8.16 17.80
CA ALA A 147 33.68 -7.44 17.56
C ALA A 147 33.73 -6.72 16.19
N ALA A 148 32.82 -7.01 15.26
CA ALA A 148 32.77 -6.36 13.93
C ALA A 148 31.94 -5.06 13.93
N ALA A 149 32.26 -4.17 14.88
CA ALA A 149 31.46 -3.01 15.30
C ALA A 149 30.05 -3.39 15.79
N ALA A 150 29.67 -2.89 16.98
CA ALA A 150 28.25 -2.75 17.27
C ALA A 150 27.60 -1.99 16.10
N PRO A 151 26.37 -2.31 15.67
CA PRO A 151 25.65 -1.41 14.79
C PRO A 151 25.57 -0.09 15.55
N THR A 152 26.39 0.88 15.15
CA THR A 152 26.10 2.27 15.45
C THR A 152 24.76 2.50 14.80
N LEU A 153 23.69 2.44 15.62
CA LEU A 153 22.46 3.15 15.37
C LEU A 153 22.90 4.47 14.76
N PRO A 154 22.64 4.74 13.47
CA PRO A 154 23.31 5.81 12.74
C PRO A 154 23.09 7.07 13.56
N MET A 155 24.17 7.58 14.18
CA MET A 155 24.09 8.43 15.39
C MET A 155 22.98 9.42 15.18
N PRO A 156 21.85 9.34 15.93
CA PRO A 156 20.54 9.76 15.46
C PRO A 156 20.67 11.14 14.85
N ARG A 157 20.68 11.18 13.52
CA ARG A 157 20.98 12.42 12.79
C ARG A 157 19.80 13.31 13.06
N LEU A 158 19.99 14.22 14.01
CA LEU A 158 19.09 15.30 14.32
C LEU A 158 19.07 16.20 13.09
N LEU A 159 18.26 15.80 12.10
CA LEU A 159 18.05 16.58 10.90
C LEU A 159 17.51 17.94 11.36
N PRO A 160 18.05 19.05 10.82
CA PRO A 160 17.55 20.36 11.16
C PRO A 160 16.07 20.44 10.80
N LYS A 161 15.30 21.20 11.57
CA LYS A 161 13.91 21.45 11.22
C LYS A 161 13.82 22.65 10.30
N ALA A 162 13.14 22.53 9.16
CA ALA A 162 12.95 23.64 8.24
C ALA A 162 11.97 24.68 8.86
N PRO A 163 12.37 25.95 9.04
CA PRO A 163 11.49 26.95 9.62
C PRO A 163 10.50 27.47 8.58
N PHE A 164 9.21 27.48 8.95
CA PHE A 164 8.15 28.13 8.18
C PHE A 164 7.25 28.94 9.11
N ARG A 165 6.84 30.10 8.64
CA ARG A 165 5.71 30.85 9.18
C ARG A 165 4.47 30.57 8.33
N PHE A 166 3.28 30.66 8.91
CA PHE A 166 2.04 30.45 8.16
C PHE A 166 0.93 31.46 8.47
N CYS A 167 0.03 31.57 7.50
CA CYS A 167 -1.27 32.25 7.59
C CYS A 167 -2.37 31.22 7.36
N ILE A 168 -3.52 31.38 8.02
CA ILE A 168 -4.74 30.68 7.64
C ILE A 168 -5.61 31.64 6.83
N HIS A 169 -6.18 31.13 5.74
CA HIS A 169 -7.06 31.86 4.85
C HIS A 169 -8.36 31.09 4.67
N ASP A 170 -9.41 31.82 4.32
CA ASP A 170 -10.79 31.36 4.28
C ASP A 170 -11.54 32.12 3.17
N ASP A 171 -12.36 31.43 2.37
CA ASP A 171 -13.27 32.04 1.38
C ASP A 171 -14.77 31.94 1.77
N GLY A 172 -15.07 31.26 2.89
CA GLY A 172 -16.41 30.97 3.38
C GLY A 172 -16.83 29.51 3.23
N ASP A 173 -16.25 28.77 2.27
CA ASP A 173 -16.54 27.36 2.00
C ASP A 173 -15.31 26.45 2.21
N ARG A 174 -14.09 27.02 2.15
CA ARG A 174 -12.82 26.28 2.24
C ARG A 174 -11.78 27.05 3.04
N HIS A 175 -10.87 26.29 3.65
CA HIS A 175 -9.72 26.82 4.38
C HIS A 175 -8.41 26.37 3.73
N TRP A 176 -7.43 27.27 3.72
CA TRP A 176 -6.07 26.94 3.30
C TRP A 176 -5.02 27.56 4.21
N MET A 177 -3.93 26.81 4.40
CA MET A 177 -2.75 27.25 5.12
C MET A 177 -1.71 27.68 4.09
N GLN A 178 -1.31 28.95 4.11
CA GLN A 178 -0.21 29.46 3.29
C GLN A 178 1.06 29.43 4.13
N LEU A 179 2.05 28.64 3.72
CA LEU A 179 3.34 28.50 4.39
C LEU A 179 4.41 29.27 3.61
N GLU A 180 5.31 29.91 4.34
CA GLU A 180 6.41 30.71 3.81
C GLU A 180 7.64 30.53 4.70
N GLY A 181 8.79 30.23 4.11
CA GLY A 181 9.97 29.87 4.89
C GLY A 181 11.05 29.15 4.10
N GLY A 182 11.74 28.23 4.76
CA GLY A 182 13.04 27.75 4.35
C GLY A 182 14.13 28.80 4.54
N THR A 183 15.40 28.39 4.45
CA THR A 183 16.57 29.28 4.51
C THR A 183 17.47 29.04 3.30
N ALA A 184 18.53 29.82 3.15
CA ALA A 184 19.55 29.56 2.12
C ALA A 184 20.22 28.19 2.28
N ASP A 185 20.32 27.67 3.52
CA ASP A 185 20.87 26.35 3.82
C ASP A 185 19.81 25.23 3.76
N LEU A 186 18.54 25.57 4.00
CA LEU A 186 17.40 24.66 3.99
C LEU A 186 16.38 25.08 2.93
N VAL A 187 16.79 25.00 1.66
CA VAL A 187 15.94 25.35 0.50
C VAL A 187 14.96 24.20 0.23
N PRO A 188 13.64 24.40 0.42
CA PRO A 188 12.67 23.33 0.30
C PRO A 188 12.14 23.23 -1.14
N THR A 189 11.95 22.01 -1.63
CA THR A 189 11.46 21.73 -3.00
C THR A 189 10.03 21.21 -3.02
N ALA A 190 9.63 20.47 -1.98
CA ALA A 190 8.27 19.97 -1.79
C ALA A 190 7.86 19.99 -0.31
N VAL A 191 6.57 19.85 -0.05
CA VAL A 191 5.95 19.71 1.27
C VAL A 191 4.98 18.54 1.25
N ARG A 192 4.85 17.85 2.38
CA ARG A 192 3.81 16.83 2.62
C ARG A 192 3.11 17.05 3.96
N LEU A 193 1.80 16.81 3.98
CA LEU A 193 1.01 16.63 5.21
C LEU A 193 0.92 15.15 5.51
N LEU A 194 1.15 14.80 6.77
CA LEU A 194 1.08 13.45 7.31
C LEU A 194 0.03 13.42 8.40
N ASP A 195 -0.82 12.40 8.40
CA ASP A 195 -1.80 12.18 9.46
C ASP A 195 -1.18 11.53 10.71
N ARG A 196 -2.05 11.15 11.66
CA ARG A 196 -1.66 10.45 12.91
C ARG A 196 -1.09 9.04 12.70
N ASN A 197 -1.26 8.46 11.51
CA ASN A 197 -0.75 7.14 11.12
C ASN A 197 0.49 7.25 10.21
N ASP A 198 1.04 8.46 10.02
CA ASP A 198 2.10 8.79 9.07
C ASP A 198 1.72 8.59 7.58
N GLU A 199 0.42 8.57 7.25
CA GLU A 199 -0.06 8.51 5.86
C GLU A 199 -0.02 9.90 5.21
N VAL A 200 0.41 9.97 3.94
CA VAL A 200 0.52 11.24 3.19
C VAL A 200 -0.86 11.68 2.69
N VAL A 201 -1.40 12.74 3.30
CA VAL A 201 -2.73 13.28 3.00
C VAL A 201 -2.71 14.26 1.81
N GLU A 202 -1.68 15.10 1.74
CA GLU A 202 -1.46 16.04 0.64
C GLU A 202 0.05 16.22 0.40
N MET A 203 0.44 16.40 -0.87
CA MET A 203 1.80 16.77 -1.26
C MET A 203 1.76 17.91 -2.29
N ARG A 204 2.62 18.92 -2.12
CA ARG A 204 2.77 20.05 -3.05
C ARG A 204 4.24 20.36 -3.30
N LYS A 205 4.54 21.00 -4.44
CA LYS A 205 5.84 21.63 -4.69
C LYS A 205 5.86 23.04 -4.12
N PHE A 206 7.01 23.46 -3.60
CA PHE A 206 7.24 24.84 -3.20
C PHE A 206 7.44 25.74 -4.42
N ILE A 207 7.02 27.00 -4.31
CA ILE A 207 7.31 28.07 -5.27
C ILE A 207 8.48 28.88 -4.68
N PRO A 208 9.63 29.00 -5.36
CA PRO A 208 10.74 29.82 -4.90
C PRO A 208 10.36 31.31 -4.79
N LEU A 209 10.92 31.99 -3.79
CA LEU A 209 10.87 33.44 -3.65
C LEU A 209 12.18 34.04 -4.15
N ALA A 210 12.09 35.05 -5.02
CA ALA A 210 13.27 35.82 -5.43
C ALA A 210 13.81 36.65 -4.25
N ALA A 211 15.12 36.94 -4.24
CA ALA A 211 15.72 37.76 -3.20
C ALA A 211 15.04 39.15 -3.14
N GLY A 212 14.51 39.52 -1.97
CA GLY A 212 13.76 40.76 -1.75
C GLY A 212 12.28 40.72 -2.17
N GLN A 213 11.79 39.62 -2.75
CA GLN A 213 10.36 39.41 -2.95
C GLN A 213 9.68 39.22 -1.60
N LYS A 214 8.77 40.13 -1.25
CA LYS A 214 7.93 39.98 -0.06
C LYS A 214 6.93 38.85 -0.31
N GLY A 215 6.94 37.85 0.56
CA GLY A 215 5.82 36.91 0.68
C GLY A 215 4.63 37.55 1.40
N HIS A 216 3.62 36.73 1.71
CA HIS A 216 2.35 37.18 2.30
C HIS A 216 2.27 36.91 3.81
N ALA A 217 3.12 36.04 4.35
CA ALA A 217 3.16 35.79 5.78
C ALA A 217 3.80 36.99 6.50
N LYS A 218 3.15 37.45 7.58
CA LYS A 218 3.65 38.59 8.36
C LYS A 218 5.06 38.26 8.84
N ILE A 219 6.03 39.10 8.44
CA ILE A 219 7.42 38.96 8.85
C ILE A 219 7.50 39.16 10.36
N VAL A 220 8.10 38.19 11.05
CA VAL A 220 8.45 38.29 12.47
C VAL A 220 9.79 39.04 12.55
N GLU A 221 9.87 40.03 13.44
CA GLU A 221 11.06 40.86 13.57
C GLU A 221 12.26 40.03 14.06
N GLY A 222 13.37 40.08 13.31
CA GLY A 222 14.58 39.30 13.58
C GLY A 222 14.67 37.94 12.86
N GLU A 223 13.60 37.45 12.23
CA GLU A 223 13.66 36.22 11.42
C GLU A 223 14.15 36.49 9.98
N PRO A 224 14.92 35.57 9.37
CA PRO A 224 15.28 35.66 7.96
C PRO A 224 14.04 35.59 7.06
N ASN A 225 14.15 36.18 5.86
CA ASN A 225 13.12 36.02 4.83
C ASN A 225 13.10 34.57 4.34
N GLY A 226 11.89 34.02 4.19
CA GLY A 226 11.71 32.72 3.56
C GLY A 226 12.20 32.72 2.10
N VAL A 227 12.77 31.60 1.67
CA VAL A 227 13.25 31.40 0.30
C VAL A 227 12.20 30.72 -0.60
N ALA A 228 11.10 30.26 -0.01
CA ALA A 228 10.00 29.61 -0.73
C ALA A 228 8.65 29.74 -0.01
N TRP A 229 7.56 29.54 -0.76
CA TRP A 229 6.20 29.50 -0.24
C TRP A 229 5.33 28.44 -0.92
N VAL A 230 4.24 28.05 -0.28
CA VAL A 230 3.27 27.07 -0.78
C VAL A 230 1.90 27.27 -0.12
N VAL A 231 0.84 26.75 -0.73
CA VAL A 231 -0.52 26.71 -0.18
C VAL A 231 -0.95 25.27 -0.04
N LEU A 232 -1.52 24.93 1.12
CA LEU A 232 -1.99 23.59 1.49
C LEU A 232 -3.45 23.68 1.93
N GLY A 233 -4.26 22.70 1.55
CA GLY A 233 -5.63 22.58 2.04
C GLY A 233 -5.60 22.22 3.53
N VAL A 234 -6.52 22.80 4.31
CA VAL A 234 -6.71 22.40 5.71
C VAL A 234 -8.19 22.22 6.01
N SER A 235 -8.52 21.26 6.87
CA SER A 235 -9.89 21.02 7.33
C SER A 235 -10.25 21.94 8.49
N ASP A 236 -11.55 22.09 8.73
CA ASP A 236 -12.12 22.82 9.85
C ASP A 236 -11.55 22.34 11.21
N GLU A 237 -11.25 21.04 11.34
CA GLU A 237 -10.61 20.45 12.52
C GLU A 237 -9.21 21.04 12.77
N VAL A 238 -8.39 21.18 11.71
CA VAL A 238 -7.06 21.80 11.80
C VAL A 238 -7.18 23.25 12.22
N VAL A 239 -8.10 23.99 11.58
CA VAL A 239 -8.29 25.42 11.87
C VAL A 239 -8.77 25.62 13.30
N ALA A 240 -9.75 24.83 13.76
CA ALA A 240 -10.25 24.87 15.13
C ALA A 240 -9.19 24.45 16.16
N ALA A 241 -8.31 23.50 15.83
CA ALA A 241 -7.17 23.14 16.68
C ALA A 241 -6.19 24.31 16.82
N LEU A 242 -5.75 24.90 15.69
CA LEU A 242 -4.77 26.00 15.66
C LEU A 242 -5.31 27.26 16.36
N ASP A 243 -6.55 27.66 16.11
CA ASP A 243 -7.19 28.79 16.79
C ASP A 243 -7.39 28.55 18.29
N GLY A 244 -7.59 27.29 18.70
CA GLY A 244 -7.62 26.86 20.09
C GLY A 244 -6.25 26.73 20.76
N GLY A 245 -5.16 27.11 20.07
CA GLY A 245 -3.79 26.96 20.57
C GLY A 245 -3.31 25.51 20.71
N LYS A 246 -4.00 24.57 20.07
CA LYS A 246 -3.64 23.14 20.07
C LYS A 246 -2.71 22.84 18.89
N PRO A 247 -1.87 21.78 18.97
CA PRO A 247 -1.12 21.31 17.82
C PRO A 247 -2.07 20.90 16.69
N SER A 248 -1.64 21.13 15.44
CA SER A 248 -2.29 20.58 14.25
C SER A 248 -2.37 19.04 14.34
N PRO A 249 -3.50 18.41 13.95
CA PRO A 249 -3.61 16.96 13.86
C PRO A 249 -2.74 16.37 12.74
N TYR A 250 -2.29 17.19 11.79
CA TYR A 250 -1.33 16.81 10.75
C TYR A 250 0.08 17.29 11.09
N ARG A 251 1.08 16.42 10.88
CA ARG A 251 2.50 16.79 10.84
C ARG A 251 2.83 17.31 9.43
N VAL A 252 3.69 18.33 9.37
CA VAL A 252 4.21 18.88 8.11
C VAL A 252 5.69 18.57 7.99
N GLU A 253 6.09 18.11 6.80
CA GLU A 253 7.48 17.84 6.44
C GLU A 253 7.81 18.50 5.10
N ALA A 254 9.04 19.00 4.97
CA ALA A 254 9.55 19.62 3.76
C ALA A 254 10.69 18.77 3.17
N LYS A 255 10.74 18.64 1.85
CA LYS A 255 11.84 17.98 1.14
C LYS A 255 12.97 18.99 0.90
N VAL A 256 14.14 18.75 1.49
CA VAL A 256 15.37 19.55 1.31
C VAL A 256 16.46 18.64 0.76
N GLY A 257 17.00 18.97 -0.42
CA GLY A 257 17.75 18.00 -1.21
C GLY A 257 16.88 16.78 -1.49
N GLU A 258 17.38 15.58 -1.12
CA GLU A 258 16.63 14.33 -1.23
C GLU A 258 15.92 13.90 0.08
N GLU A 259 16.19 14.55 1.22
CA GLU A 259 15.64 14.17 2.52
C GLU A 259 14.31 14.87 2.82
N TRP A 260 13.36 14.16 3.43
CA TRP A 260 12.18 14.75 4.08
C TRP A 260 12.52 15.09 5.53
N ILE A 261 12.41 16.36 5.90
CA ILE A 261 12.72 16.87 7.24
C ILE A 261 11.48 17.51 7.88
N SER A 262 11.35 17.37 9.20
CA SER A 262 10.26 18.00 9.96
C SER A 262 10.33 19.52 9.88
N THR A 263 9.20 20.20 9.91
CA THR A 263 9.15 21.66 9.97
C THR A 263 9.10 22.19 11.41
N VAL A 264 9.52 23.44 11.62
CA VAL A 264 9.00 24.30 12.69
C VAL A 264 7.94 25.19 12.05
N LEU A 265 6.72 25.20 12.59
CA LEU A 265 5.64 26.05 12.11
C LEU A 265 5.37 27.18 13.12
N VAL A 266 5.46 28.42 12.66
CA VAL A 266 5.14 29.63 13.43
C VAL A 266 3.81 30.20 12.92
N ASP A 267 2.78 30.20 13.77
CA ASP A 267 1.53 30.91 13.46
C ASP A 267 1.79 32.42 13.53
N THR A 268 1.56 33.12 12.43
CA THR A 268 1.69 34.59 12.39
C THR A 268 0.53 35.33 13.04
N GLY A 269 -0.53 34.62 13.47
CA GLY A 269 -1.82 35.17 13.86
C GLY A 269 -2.63 35.72 12.68
N CYS A 270 -2.12 35.59 11.45
CA CYS A 270 -2.78 36.08 10.25
C CYS A 270 -3.97 35.17 9.89
N ARG A 271 -5.15 35.78 9.76
CA ARG A 271 -6.43 35.14 9.39
C ARG A 271 -7.09 35.98 8.30
N ILE A 272 -6.84 35.66 7.03
CA ILE A 272 -7.32 36.43 5.87
C ILE A 272 -8.65 35.87 5.35
N GLY A 273 -9.55 36.74 4.91
CA GLY A 273 -10.87 36.37 4.35
C GLY A 273 -11.93 35.97 5.38
N ARG A 274 -11.51 35.55 6.59
CA ARG A 274 -12.40 35.25 7.69
C ARG A 274 -13.31 36.42 8.08
N ARG A 275 -14.60 36.13 8.23
CA ARG A 275 -15.54 37.04 8.91
C ARG A 275 -15.20 37.08 10.40
N PRO A 276 -15.13 38.25 11.05
CA PRO A 276 -14.90 38.30 12.49
C PRO A 276 -16.04 37.60 13.22
N SER A 277 -15.71 36.60 14.02
CA SER A 277 -16.67 35.95 14.91
C SER A 277 -17.28 37.00 15.83
N ARG A 278 -18.60 37.19 15.78
CA ARG A 278 -19.31 37.96 16.81
C ARG A 278 -19.12 37.24 18.14
N VAL A 279 -18.18 37.73 18.95
CA VAL A 279 -18.10 37.38 20.36
C VAL A 279 -19.40 37.86 20.98
N ALA A 280 -20.27 36.93 21.36
CA ALA A 280 -21.44 37.23 22.16
C ALA A 280 -20.96 37.58 23.57
N VAL A 281 -20.76 38.87 23.82
CA VAL A 281 -20.62 39.39 25.18
C VAL A 281 -21.94 39.12 25.89
N SER A 282 -21.87 38.35 26.99
CA SER A 282 -22.98 38.13 27.92
C SER A 282 -23.07 39.28 28.92
#